data_AF-A0A1H6VY35-F1
#
_entry.id   AF-A0A1H6VY35-F1
#
_cell.length_a   1.000
_cell.length_b   1.000
_cell.length_c   1.000
_cell.angle_alpha   90.00
_cell.angle_beta   90.00
_cell.angle_gamma   90.00
#
_symmetry.space_group_name_H-M   'P 1'
#
loop_
_entity.id
_entity.type
_entity.pdbx_description
1 polymer ?
#
loop_
_entity_poly.entity_id
_entity_poly.type
_entity_poly.pdbx_seq_one_letter_code
_entity_poly.pdbx_strand_id
1 'polypeptide(L)'
;MKKAAPQYQQSSPSQGQSITANASPSELLGKAPTKIARVLAYFRHVGDLNRFEAARLVGDTCLNSTIPDLEDYGLVFEHLPERSPNHWGEPCAVTRLPASQYDRADKVLALMFSRSKGHKEAAA
;
A
#
# COMPACT_ATOMS: atom_id res chain seq x y z
N MET A 1 -13.54 -31.05 -40.88
CA MET A 1 -13.88 -29.97 -39.95
C MET A 1 -13.48 -30.40 -38.55
N LYS A 2 -12.32 -29.97 -38.04
CA LYS A 2 -11.82 -30.36 -36.71
C LYS A 2 -11.97 -29.16 -35.77
N LYS A 3 -12.68 -29.34 -34.65
CA LYS A 3 -12.90 -28.34 -33.60
C LYS A 3 -11.63 -28.17 -32.76
N ALA A 4 -11.22 -26.93 -32.50
CA ALA A 4 -10.13 -26.61 -31.58
C ALA A 4 -10.71 -26.27 -30.19
N ALA A 5 -10.21 -26.93 -29.15
CA ALA A 5 -10.54 -26.64 -27.76
C ALA A 5 -9.53 -25.61 -27.18
N PRO A 6 -9.94 -24.71 -26.28
CA PRO A 6 -9.01 -23.77 -25.65
C PRO A 6 -8.19 -24.48 -24.56
N GLN A 7 -6.87 -24.32 -24.60
CA GLN A 7 -5.97 -24.70 -23.52
C GLN A 7 -6.18 -23.76 -22.33
N TYR A 8 -6.69 -24.30 -21.22
CA TYR A 8 -6.65 -23.63 -19.93
C TYR A 8 -5.23 -23.73 -19.37
N GLN A 9 -4.52 -22.60 -19.29
CA GLN A 9 -3.30 -22.50 -18.50
C GLN A 9 -3.67 -22.50 -17.02
N GLN A 10 -3.54 -23.67 -16.42
CA GLN A 10 -3.59 -23.89 -14.98
C GLN A 10 -2.36 -23.22 -14.34
N SER A 11 -2.57 -22.06 -13.71
CA SER A 11 -1.54 -21.42 -12.88
C SER A 11 -1.66 -21.95 -11.45
N SER A 12 -0.62 -22.68 -11.03
CA SER A 12 -0.48 -23.31 -9.71
C SER A 12 -0.55 -22.29 -8.56
N PRO A 13 -1.23 -22.58 -7.44
CA PRO A 13 -1.20 -21.75 -6.24
C PRO A 13 0.06 -22.08 -5.42
N SER A 14 1.12 -21.28 -5.56
CA SER A 14 2.31 -21.42 -4.71
C SER A 14 2.14 -20.63 -3.42
N GLN A 15 1.73 -21.40 -2.38
CA GLN A 15 2.23 -21.42 -1.00
C GLN A 15 2.63 -20.11 -0.31
N GLY A 16 2.01 -19.88 0.85
CA GLY A 16 2.29 -18.79 1.77
C GLY A 16 3.74 -18.73 2.21
N GLN A 17 4.35 -17.56 2.05
CA GLN A 17 5.68 -17.25 2.54
C GLN A 17 5.59 -15.95 3.32
N SER A 18 6.20 -15.93 4.51
CA SER A 18 6.26 -14.78 5.42
C SER A 18 6.77 -13.54 4.69
N ILE A 19 5.90 -12.57 4.41
CA ILE A 19 6.20 -11.49 3.45
C ILE A 19 7.04 -10.36 4.08
N THR A 20 7.14 -10.30 5.41
CA THR A 20 7.46 -9.02 6.06
C THR A 20 8.94 -8.66 6.24
N ALA A 21 9.92 -9.56 6.03
CA ALA A 21 11.33 -9.24 6.33
C ALA A 21 12.25 -9.08 5.10
N ASN A 22 11.94 -9.73 3.96
CA ASN A 22 12.87 -9.81 2.81
C ASN A 22 12.23 -9.43 1.47
N ALA A 23 10.95 -9.07 1.43
CA ALA A 23 10.29 -8.67 0.20
C ALA A 23 10.83 -7.31 -0.27
N SER A 24 11.06 -7.18 -1.58
CA SER A 24 11.36 -5.87 -2.15
C SER A 24 10.16 -4.93 -1.95
N PRO A 25 10.38 -3.60 -1.81
CA PRO A 25 9.27 -2.65 -1.62
C PRO A 25 8.18 -2.79 -2.71
N SER A 26 8.59 -3.05 -3.96
CA SER A 26 7.68 -3.27 -5.09
C SER A 26 6.79 -4.49 -4.91
N GLU A 27 7.33 -5.61 -4.42
CA GLU A 27 6.54 -6.82 -4.13
C GLU A 27 5.58 -6.59 -2.98
N LEU A 28 6.01 -5.87 -1.94
CA LEU A 28 5.17 -5.56 -0.79
C LEU A 28 3.98 -4.70 -1.22
N LEU A 29 4.21 -3.67 -2.05
CA LEU A 29 3.14 -2.84 -2.63
C LEU A 29 2.17 -3.65 -3.50
N GLY A 30 2.69 -4.59 -4.30
CA GLY A 30 1.88 -5.47 -5.15
C GLY A 30 1.04 -6.48 -4.36
N LYS A 31 1.55 -6.94 -3.21
CA LYS A 31 0.87 -7.91 -2.34
C LYS A 31 0.00 -7.26 -1.26
N ALA A 32 0.10 -5.94 -1.07
CA ALA A 32 -0.67 -5.20 -0.07
C ALA A 32 -2.18 -5.43 -0.27
N PRO A 33 -2.90 -5.88 0.78
CA PRO A 33 -4.27 -6.38 0.62
C PRO A 33 -5.30 -5.27 0.37
N THR A 34 -4.99 -4.03 0.74
CA THR A 34 -5.89 -2.88 0.62
C THR A 34 -5.13 -1.65 0.14
N LYS A 35 -5.88 -0.66 -0.37
CA LYS A 35 -5.36 0.66 -0.74
C LYS A 35 -4.63 1.33 0.44
N ILE A 36 -5.21 1.27 1.64
CA ILE A 36 -4.64 1.82 2.88
C ILE A 36 -3.32 1.11 3.22
N ALA A 37 -3.27 -0.22 3.13
CA ALA A 37 -2.05 -0.99 3.39
C ALA A 37 -0.94 -0.64 2.38
N ARG A 38 -1.30 -0.39 1.12
CA ARG A 38 -0.35 0.01 0.08
C ARG A 38 0.23 1.40 0.32
N VAL A 39 -0.60 2.34 0.75
CA VAL A 39 -0.15 3.69 1.16
C VAL A 39 0.81 3.60 2.34
N LEU A 40 0.45 2.87 3.40
CA LEU A 40 1.32 2.70 4.57
C LEU A 40 2.65 2.01 4.23
N ALA A 41 2.61 0.99 3.38
CA ALA A 41 3.80 0.31 2.90
C ALA A 41 4.74 1.25 2.14
N TYR A 42 4.19 2.14 1.33
CA TYR A 42 4.98 3.14 0.60
C TYR A 42 5.65 4.11 1.58
N PHE A 43 4.90 4.66 2.54
CA PHE A 43 5.47 5.53 3.57
C PHE A 43 6.58 4.88 4.37
N ARG A 44 6.42 3.59 4.67
CA ARG A 44 7.37 2.85 5.51
C ARG A 44 8.65 2.46 4.77
N HIS A 45 8.57 2.13 3.49
CA HIS A 45 9.67 1.48 2.76
C HIS A 45 10.19 2.25 1.54
N VAL A 46 9.47 3.27 1.07
CA VAL A 46 9.83 4.02 -0.14
C VAL A 46 10.09 5.49 0.19
N GLY A 47 9.12 6.17 0.80
CA GLY A 47 9.28 7.56 1.18
C GLY A 47 7.96 8.32 1.28
N ASP A 48 8.06 9.64 1.14
CA ASP A 48 6.96 10.57 1.33
C ASP A 48 6.03 10.61 0.11
N LEU A 49 4.82 11.13 0.28
CA LEU A 49 3.83 11.25 -0.80
C LEU A 49 3.09 12.58 -0.71
N ASN A 50 2.97 13.26 -1.86
CA ASN A 50 1.85 14.18 -2.06
C ASN A 50 0.63 13.45 -2.64
N ARG A 51 -0.52 14.14 -2.67
CA ARG A 51 -1.79 13.59 -3.18
C ARG A 51 -1.73 13.07 -4.63
N PHE A 52 -0.89 13.66 -5.48
CA PHE A 52 -0.78 13.26 -6.90
C PHE A 52 0.13 12.04 -7.05
N GLU A 53 1.22 12.01 -6.29
CA GLU A 53 2.09 10.85 -6.21
C GLU A 53 1.36 9.65 -5.62
N ALA A 54 0.52 9.85 -4.60
CA ALA A 54 -0.30 8.78 -4.05
C ALA A 54 -1.19 8.13 -5.13
N ALA A 55 -1.85 8.95 -5.95
CA ALA A 55 -2.66 8.45 -7.06
C ALA A 55 -1.80 7.70 -8.10
N ARG A 56 -0.62 8.24 -8.45
CA ARG A 56 0.25 7.68 -9.50
C ARG A 56 1.01 6.42 -9.07
N LEU A 57 1.53 6.40 -7.85
CA LEU A 57 2.51 5.41 -7.39
C LEU A 57 1.85 4.27 -6.60
N VAL A 58 0.78 4.56 -5.87
CA VAL A 58 0.06 3.56 -5.04
C VAL A 58 -1.42 3.43 -5.40
N GLY A 59 -1.91 4.18 -6.39
CA GLY A 59 -3.30 4.11 -6.82
C GLY A 59 -4.28 4.71 -5.81
N ASP A 60 -3.81 5.55 -4.88
CA ASP A 60 -4.67 6.20 -3.89
C ASP A 60 -5.04 7.62 -4.31
N THR A 61 -6.26 7.78 -4.79
CA THR A 61 -6.82 9.09 -5.17
C THR A 61 -7.38 9.88 -3.99
N CYS A 62 -7.38 9.30 -2.78
CA CYS A 62 -8.03 9.88 -1.61
C CYS A 62 -7.05 10.08 -0.45
N LEU A 63 -5.78 10.43 -0.71
CA LEU A 63 -4.73 10.51 0.33
C LEU A 63 -5.17 11.33 1.56
N ASN A 64 -5.86 12.45 1.35
CA ASN A 64 -6.34 13.30 2.44
C ASN A 64 -7.34 12.62 3.38
N SER A 65 -8.06 11.60 2.94
CA SER A 65 -8.93 10.76 3.79
C SER A 65 -8.21 9.50 4.28
N THR A 66 -7.29 8.96 3.47
CA THR A 66 -6.47 7.80 3.87
C THR A 66 -5.54 8.09 5.04
N ILE A 67 -5.02 9.33 5.17
CA ILE A 67 -4.16 9.71 6.31
C ILE A 67 -4.93 9.64 7.64
N PRO A 68 -6.09 10.29 7.82
CA PRO A 68 -6.92 10.10 9.02
C PRO A 68 -7.22 8.63 9.33
N ASP A 69 -7.56 7.81 8.33
CA ASP A 69 -7.79 6.37 8.53
C ASP A 69 -6.55 5.65 9.07
N LEU A 70 -5.34 6.10 8.70
CA LEU A 70 -4.08 5.56 9.23
C LEU A 70 -3.76 6.09 10.63
N GLU A 71 -4.15 7.33 10.93
CA GLU A 71 -4.01 7.92 12.26
C GLU A 71 -4.91 7.24 13.30
N ASP A 72 -6.06 6.69 12.88
CA ASP A 72 -6.91 5.84 13.72
C ASP A 72 -6.20 4.55 14.18
N TYR A 73 -5.17 4.09 13.46
CA TYR A 73 -4.28 3.01 13.91
C TYR A 73 -3.19 3.50 14.88
N GLY A 74 -3.24 4.77 15.29
CA GLY A 74 -2.27 5.42 16.18
C GLY A 74 -0.99 5.88 15.47
N LEU A 75 -0.99 5.97 14.14
CA LEU A 75 0.11 6.57 13.40
C LEU A 75 0.03 8.10 13.49
N VAL A 76 1.15 8.76 13.23
CA VAL A 76 1.24 10.23 13.25
C VAL A 76 2.01 10.62 12.02
N PHE A 77 1.46 11.52 11.23
CA PHE A 77 2.07 11.99 9.99
C PHE A 77 2.45 13.46 10.11
N GLU A 78 3.51 13.83 9.39
CA GLU A 78 3.93 15.21 9.24
C GLU A 78 3.46 15.72 7.88
N HIS A 79 2.88 16.92 7.84
CA HIS A 79 2.49 17.61 6.61
C HIS A 79 3.48 18.74 6.35
N LEU A 80 4.35 18.54 5.36
CA LEU A 80 5.36 19.51 4.97
C LEU A 80 4.84 20.36 3.81
N PRO A 81 4.96 21.70 3.86
CA PRO A 81 4.64 22.54 2.73
C PRO A 81 5.71 22.35 1.67
N GLU A 82 5.39 21.60 0.61
CA GLU A 82 6.30 21.39 -0.51
C GLU A 82 5.74 22.02 -1.79
N ARG A 83 6.58 22.75 -2.53
CA ARG A 83 6.28 23.16 -3.90
C ARG A 83 6.56 21.97 -4.82
N SER A 84 5.67 20.98 -4.81
CA SER A 84 5.63 20.03 -5.92
C SER A 84 5.29 20.82 -7.20
N PRO A 85 6.03 20.66 -8.31
CA PRO A 85 5.74 21.33 -9.57
C PRO A 85 4.45 20.75 -10.16
N ASN A 86 3.32 21.19 -9.63
CA ASN A 86 2.03 20.91 -10.24
C ASN A 86 1.74 21.99 -11.30
N HIS A 87 1.02 21.60 -12.35
CA HIS A 87 0.63 22.52 -13.42
C HIS A 87 -0.49 23.50 -13.00
N TRP A 88 -0.86 23.53 -11.73
CA TRP A 88 -2.05 24.21 -11.21
C TRP A 88 -1.76 25.32 -10.19
N GLY A 89 -0.49 25.69 -10.00
CA GLY A 89 -0.10 26.98 -9.41
C GLY A 89 -0.05 27.05 -7.88
N GLU A 90 -0.63 26.09 -7.14
CA GLU A 90 -0.56 26.04 -5.67
C GLU A 90 0.39 24.94 -5.17
N PRO A 91 1.29 25.21 -4.21
CA PRO A 91 2.11 24.17 -3.59
C PRO A 91 1.24 23.05 -3.01
N CYS A 92 1.60 21.80 -3.23
CA CYS A 92 0.91 20.66 -2.63
C CYS A 92 1.68 20.14 -1.43
N ALA A 93 1.00 20.04 -0.28
CA ALA A 93 1.59 19.44 0.90
C ALA A 93 2.06 18.01 0.62
N VAL A 94 3.26 17.71 1.10
CA VAL A 94 3.82 16.36 1.13
C VAL A 94 3.63 15.80 2.52
N THR A 95 3.12 14.58 2.57
CA THR A 95 2.92 13.85 3.82
C THR A 95 4.09 12.90 4.04
N ARG A 96 4.63 12.89 5.25
CA ARG A 96 5.74 12.03 5.68
C ARG A 96 5.34 11.20 6.89
N LEU A 97 5.85 9.97 6.94
CA LEU A 97 5.84 9.16 8.16
C LEU A 97 7.18 9.30 8.89
N PRO A 98 7.23 9.88 10.11
CA PRO A 98 8.47 10.01 10.86
C PRO A 98 9.06 8.65 11.23
N ALA A 99 10.40 8.59 11.34
CA ALA A 99 11.09 7.33 11.68
C ALA A 99 10.67 6.76 13.04
N SER A 100 10.25 7.60 13.99
CA SER A 100 9.69 7.17 15.29
C SER A 100 8.45 6.29 15.15
N GLN A 101 7.74 6.39 14.02
CA GLN A 101 6.52 5.64 13.77
C GLN A 101 6.76 4.33 13.02
N TYR A 102 8.00 4.03 12.58
CA TYR A 102 8.30 2.87 11.74
C TYR A 102 7.95 1.53 12.39
N ASP A 103 8.31 1.34 13.66
CA ASP A 103 7.97 0.13 14.41
C ASP A 103 6.46 -0.07 14.53
N ARG A 104 5.70 1.03 14.65
CA ARG A 104 4.24 0.99 14.68
C ARG A 104 3.67 0.68 13.29
N ALA A 105 4.21 1.31 12.24
CA ALA A 105 3.80 1.05 10.87
C ALA A 105 4.01 -0.41 10.48
N ASP A 106 5.12 -1.02 10.87
CA ASP A 106 5.40 -2.44 10.62
C ASP A 106 4.36 -3.35 11.31
N LYS A 107 3.98 -3.02 12.54
CA LYS A 107 2.91 -3.75 13.28
C LYS A 107 1.54 -3.58 12.62
N VAL A 108 1.20 -2.38 12.18
CA VAL A 108 -0.08 -2.09 11.51
C VAL A 108 -0.14 -2.79 10.15
N LEU A 109 0.96 -2.80 9.39
CA LEU A 109 1.08 -3.56 8.15
C LEU A 109 0.86 -5.06 8.42
N ALA A 110 1.57 -5.65 9.39
CA ALA A 110 1.39 -7.05 9.75
C ALA A 110 -0.08 -7.38 10.11
N LEU A 111 -0.75 -6.50 10.84
CA LEU A 111 -2.17 -6.62 11.17
C LEU A 111 -3.07 -6.58 9.92
N MET A 112 -2.84 -5.66 8.98
CA MET A 112 -3.62 -5.57 7.74
C MET A 112 -3.44 -6.82 6.87
N PHE A 113 -2.21 -7.34 6.77
CA PHE A 113 -1.92 -8.57 6.03
C PHE A 113 -2.55 -9.80 6.68
N SER A 114 -2.51 -9.93 8.01
CA SER A 114 -3.11 -11.07 8.72
C SER A 114 -4.64 -11.09 8.63
N ARG A 115 -5.31 -9.94 8.78
CA ARG A 115 -6.77 -9.80 8.60
C ARG A 115 -7.23 -10.25 7.21
N SER A 116 -6.44 -9.92 6.18
CA SER A 116 -6.76 -10.34 4.80
C SER A 116 -6.69 -11.85 4.60
N LYS A 117 -5.77 -12.53 5.30
CA LYS A 117 -5.62 -13.99 5.23
C LYS A 117 -6.81 -14.69 5.89
N GLY A 118 -7.22 -14.22 7.07
CA GLY A 118 -8.40 -14.75 7.75
C GLY A 118 -9.70 -14.60 6.94
N HIS A 119 -9.88 -13.48 6.24
CA HIS A 119 -11.02 -13.30 5.33
C HIS A 119 -10.97 -14.24 4.11
N LYS A 120 -9.78 -14.56 3.58
CA LYS A 120 -9.64 -15.52 2.47
C LYS A 120 -9.91 -16.96 2.90
N GLU A 121 -9.51 -17.34 4.11
CA GLU A 121 -9.74 -18.68 4.65
C GLU A 121 -11.21 -18.90 5.07
N ALA A 122 -11.92 -17.86 5.51
CA ALA A 122 -13.34 -17.95 5.87
C ALA A 122 -14.31 -17.96 4.66
N ALA A 123 -13.83 -17.58 3.47
CA ALA A 123 -14.62 -17.53 2.24
C ALA A 123 -14.37 -18.71 1.27
N ALA A 124 -13.52 -19.67 1.67
CA ALA A 124 -13.17 -20.88 0.92
C ALA A 124 -13.86 -22.10 1.53
#